data_AF-M3DP61-F1
#
_entry.id   AF-M3DP61-F1
#
_cell.length_a   1.000
_cell.length_b   1.000
_cell.length_c   1.000
_cell.angle_alpha   90.00
_cell.angle_beta   90.00
_cell.angle_gamma   90.00
#
_symmetry.space_group_name_H-M   'P 1'
#
loop_
_entity.id
_entity.type
_entity.pdbx_description
1 polymer ?
#
loop_
_entity_poly.entity_id
_entity_poly.type
_entity_poly.pdbx_seq_one_letter_code
_entity_poly.pdbx_strand_id
1 'polypeptide(L)'
;MARTTASRWTENDIPSQEGRIAVITGANSGLGLQTARALAARGAHVVLAVRNLDKGRRAVAEIADRSRGPAQPAAAGPGVPGLGAQGRR
;
A
#
# COMPACT_ATOMS: atom_id res chain seq x y z
N MET A 1 25.78 -32.12 1.81
CA MET A 1 24.41 -31.56 1.74
C MET A 1 24.51 -30.17 1.13
N ALA A 2 24.34 -30.03 -0.20
CA ALA A 2 24.41 -28.73 -0.87
C ALA A 2 23.07 -27.98 -0.66
N ARG A 3 23.11 -26.76 -0.12
CA ARG A 3 21.91 -25.90 -0.06
C ARG A 3 21.56 -25.47 -1.48
N THR A 4 20.38 -25.86 -1.95
CA THR A 4 19.80 -25.34 -3.20
C THR A 4 19.67 -23.82 -3.07
N THR A 5 20.52 -23.07 -3.77
CA THR A 5 20.35 -21.62 -3.92
C THR A 5 19.18 -21.38 -4.86
N ALA A 6 17.96 -21.35 -4.32
CA ALA A 6 16.84 -20.75 -5.03
C ALA A 6 17.27 -19.34 -5.47
N SER A 7 17.00 -18.99 -6.73
CA SER A 7 17.28 -17.67 -7.31
C SER A 7 16.75 -16.58 -6.37
N ARG A 8 17.50 -15.50 -6.20
CA ARG A 8 17.11 -14.39 -5.30
C ARG A 8 15.87 -13.69 -5.85
N TRP A 9 14.76 -13.78 -5.13
CA TRP A 9 13.51 -13.09 -5.45
C TRP A 9 13.63 -11.56 -5.27
N THR A 10 13.00 -10.81 -6.16
CA THR A 10 13.02 -9.34 -6.23
C THR A 10 11.62 -8.78 -6.50
N GLU A 11 11.44 -7.46 -6.42
CA GLU A 11 10.15 -6.81 -6.74
C GLU A 11 9.66 -7.07 -8.17
N ASN A 12 10.56 -7.40 -9.10
CA ASN A 12 10.18 -7.76 -10.48
C ASN A 12 9.47 -9.11 -10.57
N ASP A 13 9.69 -9.96 -9.58
CA ASP A 13 9.10 -11.29 -9.47
C ASP A 13 7.71 -11.25 -8.81
N ILE A 14 7.20 -10.05 -8.45
CA ILE A 14 5.82 -9.86 -7.99
C ILE A 14 4.87 -10.12 -9.18
N PRO A 15 3.96 -11.10 -9.09
CA PRO A 15 2.95 -11.34 -10.12
C PRO A 15 1.97 -10.16 -10.25
N SER A 16 1.21 -10.11 -11.35
CA SER A 16 0.15 -9.11 -11.51
C SER A 16 -0.81 -9.10 -10.31
N GLN A 17 -1.17 -7.89 -9.88
CA GLN A 17 -2.08 -7.60 -8.78
C GLN A 17 -3.37 -6.91 -9.27
N GLU A 18 -3.61 -6.88 -10.58
CA GLU A 18 -4.84 -6.36 -11.17
C GLU A 18 -6.08 -7.01 -10.54
N GLY A 19 -7.11 -6.19 -10.32
CA GLY A 19 -8.36 -6.63 -9.68
C GLY A 19 -8.25 -6.88 -8.16
N ARG A 20 -7.09 -6.67 -7.54
CA ARG A 20 -6.91 -6.79 -6.08
C ARG A 20 -6.87 -5.42 -5.40
N ILE A 21 -7.40 -5.38 -4.18
CA ILE A 21 -7.32 -4.22 -3.29
C ILE A 21 -6.36 -4.55 -2.15
N ALA A 22 -5.38 -3.68 -1.90
CA ALA A 22 -4.40 -3.82 -0.82
C ALA A 22 -4.52 -2.65 0.17
N VAL A 23 -4.82 -2.94 1.43
CA VAL A 23 -4.84 -1.94 2.51
C VAL A 23 -3.50 -1.97 3.24
N ILE A 24 -2.81 -0.84 3.29
CA ILE A 24 -1.47 -0.76 3.89
C ILE A 24 -1.49 0.26 5.03
N THR A 25 -1.24 -0.22 6.23
CA THR A 25 -1.09 0.62 7.42
C THR A 25 0.34 1.15 7.53
N GLY A 26 0.49 2.40 7.96
CA GLY A 26 1.83 3.00 8.11
C GLY A 26 2.53 3.30 6.78
N ALA A 27 1.77 3.50 5.70
CA ALA A 27 2.30 3.71 4.35
C ALA A 27 2.78 5.16 4.06
N ASN A 28 3.14 5.91 5.09
CA ASN A 28 3.63 7.29 4.94
C ASN A 28 5.15 7.39 4.77
N SER A 29 5.89 6.29 4.99
CA SER A 29 7.35 6.24 4.92
C SER A 29 7.85 4.79 4.93
N GLY A 30 9.17 4.63 4.70
CA GLY A 30 9.87 3.35 4.91
C GLY A 30 9.26 2.17 4.14
N LEU A 31 9.17 1.02 4.80
CA LEU A 31 8.69 -0.22 4.19
C LEU A 31 7.24 -0.12 3.71
N GLY A 32 6.35 0.53 4.47
CA GLY A 32 4.94 0.66 4.07
C GLY A 32 4.78 1.42 2.76
N LEU A 33 5.58 2.47 2.56
CA LEU A 33 5.60 3.23 1.31
C LEU A 33 6.16 2.41 0.15
N GLN A 34 7.26 1.69 0.35
CA GLN A 34 7.84 0.84 -0.70
C GLN A 34 6.90 -0.31 -1.08
N THR A 35 6.24 -0.95 -0.10
CA THR A 35 5.23 -1.99 -0.36
C THR A 35 4.05 -1.44 -1.15
N ALA A 36 3.55 -0.26 -0.78
CA ALA A 36 2.46 0.40 -1.50
C ALA A 36 2.83 0.68 -2.96
N ARG A 37 4.05 1.17 -3.17
CA ARG A 37 4.60 1.44 -4.49
C ARG A 37 4.74 0.17 -5.33
N ALA A 38 5.31 -0.89 -4.77
CA ALA A 38 5.52 -2.14 -5.49
C ALA A 38 4.18 -2.78 -5.93
N LEU A 39 3.16 -2.76 -5.05
CA LEU A 39 1.84 -3.31 -5.38
C LEU A 39 1.08 -2.44 -6.39
N ALA A 40 1.12 -1.11 -6.24
CA ALA A 40 0.50 -0.19 -7.20
C ALA A 40 1.14 -0.32 -8.60
N ALA A 41 2.46 -0.47 -8.67
CA ALA A 41 3.17 -0.71 -9.93
C ALA A 41 2.79 -2.03 -10.62
N ARG A 42 2.20 -2.98 -9.88
CA ARG A 42 1.70 -4.27 -10.41
C ARG A 42 0.18 -4.28 -10.62
N GLY A 43 -0.47 -3.13 -10.57
CA GLY A 43 -1.90 -2.97 -10.90
C GLY A 43 -2.86 -3.15 -9.71
N ALA A 44 -2.35 -3.26 -8.48
CA ALA A 44 -3.22 -3.29 -7.31
C ALA A 44 -3.88 -1.92 -7.08
N HIS A 45 -5.12 -1.92 -6.61
CA HIS A 45 -5.72 -0.74 -6.00
C HIS A 45 -5.25 -0.65 -4.54
N VAL A 46 -4.40 0.33 -4.24
CA VAL A 46 -3.78 0.47 -2.92
C VAL A 46 -4.50 1.54 -2.09
N VAL A 47 -4.90 1.16 -0.88
CA VAL A 47 -5.51 2.06 0.13
C VAL A 47 -4.49 2.31 1.23
N LEU A 48 -4.12 3.58 1.41
CA LEU A 48 -3.13 4.00 2.40
C LEU A 48 -3.82 4.37 3.71
N ALA A 49 -3.66 3.55 4.74
CA ALA A 49 -4.15 3.82 6.08
C ALA A 49 -3.07 4.56 6.89
N VAL A 50 -3.19 5.89 6.96
CA VAL A 50 -2.24 6.77 7.67
C VAL A 50 -2.95 7.59 8.75
N ARG A 51 -2.21 7.93 9.81
CA ARG A 51 -2.71 8.81 10.89
C ARG A 51 -2.68 10.29 10.52
N ASN A 52 -1.75 10.69 9.64
CA ASN A 52 -1.59 12.08 9.20
C ASN A 52 -1.87 12.15 7.69
N LEU A 53 -2.94 12.88 7.34
CA LEU A 53 -3.44 12.96 5.97
C LEU A 53 -2.51 13.76 5.04
N ASP A 54 -1.84 14.80 5.52
CA ASP A 54 -0.88 15.58 4.71
C ASP A 54 0.30 14.72 4.26
N LYS A 55 0.85 13.91 5.17
CA LYS A 55 1.88 12.93 4.84
C LYS A 55 1.33 11.85 3.91
N GLY A 56 0.08 11.43 4.09
CA GLY A 56 -0.61 10.50 3.20
C GLY A 56 -0.74 11.02 1.77
N ARG A 57 -1.13 12.28 1.60
CA ARG A 57 -1.26 12.93 0.27
C ARG A 57 0.08 13.01 -0.45
N ARG A 58 1.17 13.29 0.27
CA ARG A 58 2.52 13.26 -0.30
C ARG A 58 2.92 11.85 -0.75
N ALA A 59 2.65 10.84 0.08
CA ALA A 59 2.89 9.44 -0.27
C ALA A 59 2.08 9.00 -1.50
N VAL A 60 0.80 9.41 -1.59
CA VAL A 60 -0.03 9.20 -2.78
C VAL A 60 0.61 9.78 -4.03
N ALA A 61 1.03 11.05 -3.98
CA ALA A 61 1.65 11.71 -5.12
C ALA A 61 2.93 10.99 -5.57
N GLU A 62 3.77 10.54 -4.62
CA GLU A 62 4.98 9.78 -4.90
C GLU A 62 4.70 8.41 -5.55
N ILE A 63 3.63 7.73 -5.10
CA ILE A 63 3.22 6.44 -5.66
C ILE A 63 2.61 6.65 -7.06
N ALA A 64 1.76 7.65 -7.24
CA ALA A 64 1.07 7.93 -8.51
C ALA A 64 2.03 8.38 -9.62
N ASP A 65 3.08 9.13 -9.30
CA ASP A 65 4.13 9.51 -10.26
C ASP A 65 4.82 8.28 -10.91
N ARG A 66 4.85 7.17 -10.18
CA ARG A 66 5.64 5.97 -10.54
C ARG A 66 4.79 4.75 -10.91
N SER A 67 3.50 4.76 -10.62
CA SER A 67 2.58 3.68 -10.94
C SER A 67 1.63 4.14 -12.04
N ARG A 68 1.32 3.25 -12.97
CA ARG A 68 0.51 3.57 -14.17
C ARG A 68 -0.99 3.68 -13.85
N GLY A 69 -1.36 4.10 -12.64
CA GLY A 69 -2.74 4.22 -12.17
C GLY A 69 -2.87 5.09 -10.92
N PRO A 70 -4.03 5.70 -10.67
CA PRO A 70 -4.19 6.64 -9.57
C PRO A 70 -4.13 5.90 -8.22
N ALA A 71 -3.07 6.16 -7.44
CA ALA A 71 -3.10 5.91 -6.01
C ALA A 71 -4.18 6.84 -5.42
N GLN A 72 -5.30 6.28 -4.96
CA GLN A 72 -6.37 7.09 -4.41
C GLN A 72 -6.07 7.33 -2.92
N PRO A 73 -6.03 8.59 -2.43
CA PRO A 73 -6.08 8.82 -1.00
C PRO A 73 -7.38 8.20 -0.51
N ALA A 74 -7.34 7.49 0.63
CA ALA A 74 -8.54 6.93 1.21
C ALA A 74 -9.59 8.04 1.33
N ALA A 75 -10.62 7.99 0.48
CA ALA A 75 -11.84 8.74 0.72
C ALA A 75 -12.32 8.34 2.12
N ALA A 76 -12.81 9.31 2.90
CA ALA A 76 -13.57 8.98 4.10
C ALA A 76 -14.70 8.05 3.64
N GLY A 77 -14.55 6.74 3.88
CA GLY A 77 -15.55 5.76 3.49
C GLY A 77 -16.87 6.09 4.19
N PRO A 78 -18.01 5.59 3.68
CA PRO A 78 -19.22 5.56 4.50
C PRO A 78 -18.84 4.88 5.81
N GLY A 79 -19.07 5.56 6.93
CA GLY A 79 -18.60 5.10 8.24
C GLY A 79 -18.91 3.63 8.41
N VAL A 80 -17.88 2.81 8.68
CA VAL A 80 -18.04 1.39 8.96
C VAL A 80 -19.04 1.23 10.10
N PRO A 81 -20.26 0.69 9.86
CA PRO A 81 -21.22 0.52 10.93
C PRO A 81 -20.66 -0.51 11.91
N GLY A 82 -20.46 -0.11 13.17
CA GLY A 82 -20.07 -1.03 14.25
C GLY A 82 -18.62 -0.96 14.71
N LEU A 83 -17.76 -0.09 14.17
CA LEU A 83 -16.46 0.17 14.80
C LEU A 83 -16.64 1.17 15.96
N GLY A 84 -17.08 0.65 17.10
CA GLY A 84 -17.13 1.39 18.35
C GLY A 84 -15.78 2.04 18.65
N ALA A 85 -15.82 3.28 19.14
CA ALA A 85 -14.64 4.02 19.56
C ALA A 85 -13.86 3.23 20.62
N GLN A 86 -12.84 2.48 20.20
CA GLN A 86 -11.91 1.87 21.15
C GLN A 86 -11.12 3.01 21.79
N GLY A 87 -11.35 3.17 23.10
CA GLY A 87 -10.95 4.32 23.89
C GLY A 87 -9.47 4.68 23.77
N ARG A 88 -9.23 5.98 23.80
CA ARG A 88 -7.92 6.57 24.07
C ARG A 88 -7.48 6.17 25.48
N ARG A 89 -6.42 5.39 25.58
CA ARG A 89 -5.53 5.39 26.75
C ARG A 89 -4.21 6.00 26.32
#